data_AF-A0ABD1R3K4-F1
#
_entry.id   AF-A0ABD1R3K4-F1
#
_cell.length_a   1.000
_cell.length_b   1.000
_cell.length_c   1.000
_cell.angle_alpha   90.00
_cell.angle_beta   90.00
_cell.angle_gamma   90.00
#
_symmetry.space_group_name_H-M   'P 1'
#
loop_
_entity.id
_entity.type
_entity.pdbx_description
1 polymer ?
#
loop_
_entity_poly.entity_id
_entity_poly.type
_entity_poly.pdbx_seq_one_letter_code
_entity_poly.pdbx_strand_id
1 'polypeptide(L)'
;MEESIGKFCKTVAEFCNHLETSCAALKESVDRRPIPLDSASTTFVQSVNRRVSTAASDLNMLESMSFGTVSFEELLGHCNEVLKNNQNDISVFQDHLRSSCNYIPPLDFDEDDVKDNCLDNVSLESSKLDSKINSIEDDSLLDDSLSLKSFGISDVCLATIASQADFDFEMHEPYHQSPQ
;
A
#
# COMPACT_ATOMS: atom_id res chain seq x y z
N MET A 1 -43.18 8.86 67.36
CA MET A 1 -43.75 9.98 66.58
C MET A 1 -42.67 11.00 66.23
N GLU A 2 -41.84 11.45 67.18
CA GLU A 2 -40.74 12.37 66.85
C GLU A 2 -39.67 11.76 65.94
N GLU A 3 -39.31 10.47 66.12
CA GLU A 3 -38.32 9.81 65.27
C GLU A 3 -38.74 9.73 63.80
N SER A 4 -40.03 9.51 63.53
CA SER A 4 -40.62 9.51 62.19
C SER A 4 -40.65 10.91 61.57
N ILE A 5 -40.91 11.95 62.38
CA ILE A 5 -40.81 13.35 61.95
C ILE A 5 -39.35 13.69 61.61
N GLY A 6 -38.39 13.25 62.42
CA GLY A 6 -36.96 13.50 62.20
C GLY A 6 -36.45 12.86 60.91
N LYS A 7 -36.86 11.61 60.64
CA LYS A 7 -36.55 10.92 59.38
C LYS A 7 -37.15 11.63 58.18
N PHE A 8 -38.41 12.03 58.25
CA PHE A 8 -39.08 12.79 57.18
C PHE A 8 -38.37 14.11 56.90
N CYS A 9 -38.09 14.92 57.93
CA CYS A 9 -37.37 16.19 57.79
C CYS A 9 -35.99 16.00 57.16
N LYS A 10 -35.27 14.94 57.51
CA LYS A 10 -33.97 14.60 56.90
C LYS A 10 -34.11 14.26 55.42
N THR A 11 -35.08 13.42 55.05
CA THR A 11 -35.33 13.06 53.64
C THR A 11 -35.74 14.28 52.81
N VAL A 12 -36.57 15.17 53.36
CA VAL A 12 -36.95 16.41 52.67
C VAL A 12 -35.74 17.34 52.50
N ALA A 13 -34.87 17.44 53.50
CA ALA A 13 -33.64 18.23 53.38
C ALA A 13 -32.71 17.66 52.30
N GLU A 14 -32.52 16.33 52.26
CA GLU A 14 -31.74 15.65 51.22
C GLU A 14 -32.33 15.87 49.82
N PHE A 15 -33.66 15.80 49.69
CA PHE A 15 -34.35 16.09 48.44
C PHE A 15 -34.16 17.54 47.98
N CYS A 16 -34.34 18.51 48.88
CA CYS A 16 -34.15 19.93 48.57
C CYS A 16 -32.71 20.22 48.14
N ASN A 17 -31.72 19.63 48.81
CA ASN A 17 -30.31 19.76 48.43
C ASN A 17 -30.04 19.13 47.05
N HIS A 18 -30.63 17.98 46.76
CA HIS A 18 -30.49 17.34 45.45
C HIS A 18 -31.14 18.16 44.33
N LEU A 19 -32.32 18.74 44.60
CA LEU A 19 -33.02 19.63 43.68
C LEU A 19 -32.20 20.89 43.40
N GLU A 20 -31.64 21.52 44.43
CA GLU A 20 -30.78 22.69 44.30
C GLU A 20 -29.52 22.37 43.49
N THR A 21 -28.86 21.26 43.80
CA THR A 21 -27.69 20.78 43.04
C THR A 21 -28.03 20.52 41.59
N SER A 22 -29.19 19.89 41.33
CA SER A 22 -29.65 19.57 39.97
C SER A 22 -30.03 20.83 39.18
N CYS A 23 -30.69 21.80 39.82
CA CYS A 23 -30.97 23.11 39.22
C CYS A 23 -29.69 23.89 38.93
N ALA A 24 -28.70 23.85 39.83
CA ALA A 24 -27.40 24.48 39.62
C ALA A 24 -26.65 23.86 38.44
N ALA A 25 -26.62 22.52 38.35
CA ALA A 25 -26.00 21.81 37.24
C ALA A 25 -26.75 22.04 35.91
N LEU A 26 -28.08 22.09 35.94
CA LEU A 26 -28.89 22.41 34.76
C LEU A 26 -28.62 23.85 34.30
N LYS A 27 -28.57 24.80 35.23
CA LYS A 27 -28.23 26.19 34.94
C LYS A 27 -26.84 26.31 34.34
N GLU A 28 -25.84 25.62 34.91
CA GLU A 28 -24.50 25.57 34.34
C GLU A 28 -24.51 24.99 32.92
N SER A 29 -25.29 23.94 32.68
CA SER A 29 -25.42 23.30 31.35
C SER A 29 -26.07 24.23 30.31
N VAL A 30 -27.08 25.02 30.72
CA VAL A 30 -27.75 26.01 29.86
C VAL A 30 -26.89 27.25 29.63
N ASP A 31 -26.14 27.69 30.64
CA ASP A 31 -25.25 28.85 30.58
C ASP A 31 -23.93 28.52 29.84
N ARG A 32 -23.58 27.24 29.69
CA ARG A 32 -22.46 26.82 28.84
C ARG A 32 -22.73 27.28 27.41
N ARG A 33 -21.76 27.99 26.84
CA ARG A 33 -21.78 28.38 25.43
C ARG A 33 -22.06 27.13 24.58
N PRO A 34 -22.99 27.18 23.62
CA PRO A 34 -23.14 26.10 22.65
C PRO A 34 -21.75 25.79 22.08
N ILE A 35 -21.34 24.51 22.07
CA ILE A 35 -20.16 24.10 21.33
C ILE A 35 -20.43 24.56 19.90
N PRO A 36 -19.59 25.44 19.32
CA PRO A 36 -19.81 25.89 17.96
C PRO A 36 -19.63 24.66 17.07
N LEU A 37 -20.75 24.05 16.67
CA LEU A 37 -20.80 22.88 15.80
C LEU A 37 -20.02 23.14 14.51
N ASP A 38 -20.01 24.40 14.06
CA ASP A 38 -19.23 24.87 12.92
C ASP A 38 -17.72 24.68 13.12
N SER A 39 -17.19 24.86 14.34
CA SER A 39 -15.75 24.71 14.61
C SER A 39 -15.32 23.23 14.62
N ALA A 40 -16.11 22.38 15.28
CA ALA A 40 -15.83 20.95 15.33
C ALA A 40 -16.02 20.26 13.96
N SER A 41 -17.09 20.61 13.24
CA SER A 41 -17.35 20.10 11.89
C SER A 41 -16.31 20.60 10.89
N THR A 42 -15.90 21.87 10.96
CA THR A 42 -14.83 22.41 10.09
C THR A 42 -13.51 21.69 10.34
N THR A 43 -13.13 21.47 11.62
CA THR A 43 -11.90 20.74 11.95
C THR A 43 -11.94 19.31 11.44
N PHE A 44 -13.09 18.63 11.59
CA PHE A 44 -13.29 17.28 11.06
C PHE A 44 -13.17 17.25 9.54
N VAL A 45 -13.87 18.14 8.83
CA VAL A 45 -13.83 18.24 7.36
C VAL A 45 -12.42 18.55 6.88
N GLN A 46 -11.69 19.45 7.55
CA GLN A 46 -10.29 19.76 7.24
C GLN A 46 -9.38 18.53 7.42
N SER A 47 -9.55 17.77 8.50
CA SER A 47 -8.80 16.53 8.74
C SER A 47 -9.07 15.49 7.66
N VAL A 48 -10.34 15.29 7.29
CA VAL A 48 -10.73 14.39 6.20
C VAL A 48 -10.13 14.86 4.88
N ASN A 49 -10.24 16.15 4.56
CA ASN A 49 -9.72 16.70 3.30
C ASN A 49 -8.19 16.54 3.22
N ARG A 50 -7.47 16.77 4.33
CA ARG A 50 -6.03 16.50 4.40
C ARG A 50 -5.72 15.03 4.13
N ARG A 51 -6.44 14.09 4.75
CA ARG A 51 -6.25 12.65 4.55
C ARG A 51 -6.51 12.24 3.10
N VAL A 52 -7.57 12.78 2.49
CA VAL A 52 -7.91 12.55 1.08
C VAL A 52 -6.82 13.09 0.17
N SER A 53 -6.33 14.31 0.40
CA SER A 53 -5.23 14.89 -0.38
C SER A 53 -3.94 14.10 -0.27
N THR A 54 -3.57 13.63 0.93
CA THR A 54 -2.40 12.76 1.12
C THR A 54 -2.56 11.44 0.36
N ALA A 55 -3.69 10.74 0.55
CA ALA A 55 -3.94 9.49 -0.15
C ALA A 55 -3.97 9.65 -1.68
N ALA A 56 -4.49 10.77 -2.19
CA ALA A 56 -4.47 11.07 -3.62
C ALA A 56 -3.06 11.30 -4.16
N SER A 57 -2.21 11.99 -3.39
CA SER A 57 -0.79 12.16 -3.74
C SER A 57 -0.06 10.83 -3.80
N ASP A 58 -0.27 9.97 -2.79
CA ASP A 58 0.35 8.65 -2.71
C ASP A 58 -0.11 7.76 -3.87
N LEU A 59 -1.39 7.80 -4.24
CA LEU A 59 -1.93 7.05 -5.37
C LEU A 59 -1.36 7.54 -6.71
N ASN A 60 -1.19 8.85 -6.89
CA ASN A 60 -0.56 9.42 -8.09
C ASN A 60 0.92 9.03 -8.18
N MET A 61 1.63 8.97 -7.05
CA MET A 61 3.00 8.44 -6.99
C MET A 61 3.02 6.95 -7.39
N LEU A 62 2.13 6.14 -6.82
CA LEU A 62 2.03 4.72 -7.15
C LEU A 62 1.68 4.50 -8.64
N GLU A 63 0.78 5.30 -9.20
CA GLU A 63 0.44 5.28 -10.62
C GLU A 63 1.66 5.56 -11.49
N SER A 64 2.45 6.58 -11.14
CA SER A 64 3.69 6.90 -11.87
C SER A 64 4.73 5.78 -11.80
N MET A 65 4.83 5.08 -10.66
CA MET A 65 5.74 3.94 -10.48
C MET A 65 5.27 2.66 -11.17
N SER A 66 3.96 2.45 -11.33
CA SER A 66 3.39 1.20 -11.83
C SER A 66 3.06 1.22 -13.32
N PHE A 67 2.59 2.36 -13.84
CA PHE A 67 2.20 2.51 -15.25
C PHE A 67 3.18 3.35 -16.08
N GLY A 68 4.08 4.10 -15.43
CA GLY A 68 4.99 5.04 -16.10
C GLY A 68 6.37 4.48 -16.46
N THR A 69 6.70 3.23 -16.09
CA THR A 69 8.08 2.74 -16.21
C THR A 69 8.43 2.19 -17.59
N VAL A 70 7.48 1.54 -18.29
CA VAL A 70 7.64 1.10 -19.69
C VAL A 70 6.26 0.81 -20.27
N SER A 71 5.95 1.30 -21.47
CA SER A 71 4.72 0.89 -22.14
C SER A 71 4.79 -0.58 -22.59
N PHE A 72 3.65 -1.26 -22.73
CA PHE A 72 3.63 -2.63 -23.28
C PHE A 72 4.29 -2.70 -24.67
N GLU A 73 4.10 -1.67 -25.49
CA GLU A 73 4.72 -1.55 -26.81
C GLU A 73 6.25 -1.42 -26.72
N GLU A 74 6.75 -0.61 -25.80
CA GLU A 74 8.18 -0.42 -25.55
C GLU A 74 8.83 -1.70 -25.01
N LEU A 75 8.17 -2.41 -24.09
CA LEU A 75 8.62 -3.72 -23.61
C LEU A 75 8.72 -4.73 -24.77
N LEU A 76 7.70 -4.79 -25.63
CA LEU A 76 7.70 -5.66 -26.80
C LEU A 76 8.82 -5.27 -27.78
N GLY A 77 9.08 -3.97 -27.93
CA GLY A 77 10.23 -3.43 -28.66
C GLY A 77 11.56 -3.95 -28.12
N HIS A 78 11.80 -3.84 -26.81
CA HIS A 78 13.01 -4.36 -26.16
C HIS A 78 13.14 -5.88 -26.31
N CYS A 79 12.05 -6.64 -26.13
CA CYS A 79 12.06 -8.09 -26.34
C CYS A 79 12.44 -8.47 -27.78
N ASN A 80 11.92 -7.75 -28.78
CA ASN A 80 12.24 -7.98 -30.19
C ASN A 80 13.70 -7.64 -30.50
N GLU A 81 14.25 -6.58 -29.90
CA GLU A 81 15.67 -6.24 -30.06
C GLU A 81 16.58 -7.32 -29.49
N VAL A 82 16.29 -7.83 -28.28
CA VAL A 82 17.03 -8.95 -27.69
C VAL A 82 16.92 -10.21 -28.56
N LEU A 83 15.73 -10.52 -29.09
CA LEU A 83 15.53 -11.66 -29.98
C LEU A 83 16.42 -11.56 -31.24
N LYS A 84 16.43 -10.38 -31.89
CA LYS A 84 17.25 -10.15 -33.08
C LYS A 84 18.74 -10.24 -32.78
N ASN A 85 19.18 -9.72 -31.65
CA ASN A 85 20.58 -9.85 -31.21
C ASN A 85 20.95 -11.31 -31.01
N ASN A 86 20.12 -12.09 -30.31
CA ASN A 86 20.35 -13.52 -30.10
C ASN A 86 20.41 -14.29 -31.42
N GLN A 87 19.52 -13.99 -32.37
CA GLN A 87 19.54 -14.62 -33.70
C GLN A 87 20.83 -14.31 -34.46
N ASN A 88 21.31 -13.07 -34.38
CA ASN A 88 22.58 -12.67 -34.97
C ASN A 88 23.76 -13.41 -34.32
N ASP A 89 23.82 -13.42 -32.98
CA ASP A 89 24.88 -14.08 -32.24
C ASP A 89 24.93 -15.59 -32.53
N ILE A 90 23.77 -16.25 -32.62
CA ILE A 90 23.67 -17.65 -33.03
C ILE A 90 24.20 -17.83 -34.45
N SER A 91 23.85 -16.95 -35.39
CA SER A 91 24.31 -17.02 -36.79
C SER A 91 25.83 -16.88 -36.88
N VAL A 92 26.40 -15.89 -36.20
CA VAL A 92 27.85 -15.67 -36.13
C VAL A 92 28.55 -16.89 -35.52
N PHE A 93 27.99 -17.45 -34.44
CA PHE A 93 28.52 -18.64 -33.80
C PHE A 93 28.47 -19.87 -34.72
N GLN A 94 27.36 -20.08 -35.42
CA GLN A 94 27.23 -21.17 -36.39
C GLN A 94 28.24 -21.03 -37.53
N ASP A 95 28.44 -19.83 -38.06
CA ASP A 95 29.42 -19.58 -39.12
C ASP A 95 30.85 -19.81 -38.65
N HIS A 96 31.16 -19.46 -37.40
CA HIS A 96 32.44 -19.78 -36.79
C HIS A 96 32.63 -21.30 -36.65
N LEU A 97 31.63 -22.04 -36.19
CA LEU A 97 31.68 -23.51 -36.08
C LEU A 97 31.78 -24.21 -37.44
N ARG A 98 31.07 -23.72 -38.45
CA ARG A 98 31.19 -24.18 -39.84
C ARG A 98 32.63 -24.01 -40.34
N SER A 99 33.21 -22.84 -40.10
CA SER A 99 34.55 -22.48 -40.58
C SER A 99 35.68 -23.22 -39.84
N SER A 100 35.50 -23.50 -38.55
CA SER A 100 36.55 -24.10 -37.69
C SER A 100 36.45 -25.62 -37.55
N CYS A 101 35.25 -26.20 -37.61
CA CYS A 101 35.01 -27.60 -37.29
C CYS A 101 34.14 -28.34 -38.30
N ASN A 102 33.86 -27.77 -39.49
CA ASN A 102 32.96 -28.33 -40.50
C ASN A 102 31.57 -28.70 -39.94
N TYR A 103 31.12 -27.99 -38.90
CA TYR A 103 29.80 -28.19 -38.30
C TYR A 103 28.69 -27.86 -39.31
N ILE A 104 27.68 -28.73 -39.44
CA ILE A 104 26.50 -28.49 -40.26
C ILE A 104 25.31 -28.34 -39.30
N PRO A 105 24.71 -27.15 -39.18
CA PRO A 105 23.52 -26.95 -38.37
C PRO A 105 22.38 -27.89 -38.84
N PRO A 106 21.55 -28.43 -37.92
CA PRO A 106 20.32 -29.12 -38.29
C PRO A 106 19.45 -28.21 -39.17
N LEU A 107 18.79 -28.76 -40.19
CA LEU A 107 17.79 -28.01 -40.96
C LEU A 107 16.73 -27.48 -39.99
N ASP A 108 16.36 -26.20 -40.14
CA ASP A 108 15.19 -25.64 -39.48
C ASP A 108 14.01 -26.58 -39.74
N PHE A 109 13.38 -27.05 -38.67
CA PHE A 109 12.08 -27.69 -38.82
C PHE A 109 11.14 -26.59 -39.33
N ASP A 110 10.62 -26.77 -40.54
CA ASP A 110 9.62 -25.87 -41.11
C ASP A 110 8.53 -25.60 -40.07
N GLU A 111 8.19 -24.33 -39.86
CA GLU A 111 7.12 -23.85 -38.97
C GLU A 111 5.73 -24.47 -39.27
N ASP A 112 5.60 -25.24 -40.35
CA ASP A 112 4.36 -25.85 -40.83
C ASP A 112 3.96 -27.16 -40.12
N ASP A 113 4.76 -27.69 -39.19
CA ASP A 113 4.44 -28.92 -38.44
C ASP A 113 4.00 -28.69 -36.99
N VAL A 114 3.53 -27.48 -36.64
CA VAL A 114 2.68 -27.28 -35.46
C VAL A 114 1.24 -27.67 -35.81
N LYS A 115 1.04 -28.96 -36.11
CA LYS A 115 -0.28 -29.57 -35.98
C LYS A 115 -0.69 -29.46 -34.51
N ASP A 116 -1.67 -28.61 -34.28
CA ASP A 116 -2.68 -28.64 -33.22
C ASP A 116 -2.78 -29.99 -32.51
N ASN A 117 -1.90 -30.27 -31.55
CA ASN A 117 -1.95 -31.49 -30.75
C ASN A 117 -1.13 -31.42 -29.47
N CYS A 118 -1.28 -30.36 -28.66
CA CYS A 118 -1.05 -30.47 -27.21
C CYS A 118 -1.67 -29.30 -26.41
N LEU A 119 -3.00 -29.15 -26.49
CA LEU A 119 -3.76 -28.46 -25.44
C LEU A 119 -4.21 -29.39 -24.31
N ASP A 120 -3.81 -30.66 -24.33
CA ASP A 120 -4.28 -31.68 -23.37
C ASP A 120 -3.25 -32.07 -22.28
N ASN A 121 -2.21 -31.26 -22.08
CA ASN A 121 -1.37 -31.43 -20.90
C ASN A 121 -1.21 -30.14 -20.10
N VAL A 122 -2.34 -29.51 -19.80
CA VAL A 122 -2.51 -28.84 -18.50
C VAL A 122 -2.52 -29.93 -17.43
N SER A 123 -1.36 -30.56 -17.21
CA SER A 123 -1.09 -31.18 -15.93
C SER A 123 -0.85 -30.03 -14.96
N LEU A 124 -1.97 -29.51 -14.46
CA LEU A 124 -2.09 -28.89 -13.15
C LEU A 124 -1.42 -29.81 -12.15
N GLU A 125 -0.09 -29.76 -12.07
CA GLU A 125 0.62 -30.12 -10.86
C GLU A 125 0.36 -28.97 -9.89
N SER A 126 -0.86 -29.00 -9.35
CA SER A 126 -1.26 -28.30 -8.15
C SER A 126 -0.32 -28.76 -7.06
N SER A 127 0.82 -28.09 -6.97
CA SER A 127 1.64 -28.09 -5.77
C SER A 127 0.71 -27.69 -4.64
N LYS A 128 0.41 -28.69 -3.81
CA LYS A 128 -0.27 -28.59 -2.52
C LYS A 128 0.20 -27.34 -1.78
N LEU A 129 -0.56 -26.26 -1.89
CA LEU A 129 -0.66 -25.26 -0.86
C LEU A 129 -1.90 -25.66 -0.05
N ASP A 130 -1.67 -26.40 1.04
CA ASP A 130 -2.64 -26.59 2.11
C ASP A 130 -2.94 -25.20 2.73
N SER A 131 -3.76 -24.42 2.04
CA SER A 131 -4.39 -23.21 2.58
C SER A 131 -5.64 -23.66 3.33
N LYS A 132 -5.42 -24.12 4.56
CA LYS A 132 -6.47 -24.25 5.56
C LYS A 132 -6.93 -22.85 5.97
N ILE A 133 -7.67 -22.19 5.10
CA ILE A 133 -8.44 -20.97 5.42
C ILE A 133 -9.70 -21.45 6.14
N ASN A 134 -9.55 -21.74 7.43
CA ASN A 134 -10.69 -21.80 8.32
C ASN A 134 -10.89 -20.41 8.92
N SER A 135 -12.14 -19.94 8.83
CA SER A 135 -12.73 -18.94 9.72
C SER A 135 -12.24 -17.50 9.52
N ILE A 136 -12.92 -16.83 8.59
CA ILE A 136 -13.00 -15.36 8.54
C ILE A 136 -13.90 -14.89 9.69
N GLU A 137 -13.34 -14.74 10.88
CA GLU A 137 -14.01 -14.13 12.03
C GLU A 137 -12.90 -13.77 13.04
N ASP A 138 -12.31 -12.59 12.86
CA ASP A 138 -12.21 -11.58 13.93
C ASP A 138 -11.29 -10.42 13.53
N ASP A 139 -11.78 -9.23 13.86
CA ASP A 139 -11.10 -7.94 13.86
C ASP A 139 -9.64 -8.02 14.38
N SER A 140 -8.69 -7.53 13.59
CA SER A 140 -7.39 -7.05 14.08
C SER A 140 -6.88 -5.96 13.17
N LEU A 141 -7.46 -4.78 13.39
CA LEU A 141 -7.23 -3.49 12.73
C LEU A 141 -5.83 -2.91 12.95
N LEU A 142 -4.91 -3.58 13.65
CA LEU A 142 -3.60 -3.04 14.06
C LEU A 142 -2.58 -4.17 14.23
N ASP A 143 -1.81 -4.49 13.19
CA ASP A 143 -0.52 -5.17 13.38
C ASP A 143 0.55 -4.41 12.58
N ASP A 144 1.35 -3.62 13.30
CA ASP A 144 2.49 -2.82 12.82
C ASP A 144 3.69 -3.70 12.38
N SER A 145 3.42 -4.90 11.87
CA SER A 145 4.40 -5.91 11.49
C SER A 145 4.41 -6.19 9.98
N LEU A 146 4.06 -5.21 9.15
CA LEU A 146 4.25 -5.29 7.68
C LEU A 146 5.74 -5.22 7.32
N SER A 147 6.48 -6.28 7.66
CA SER A 147 7.81 -6.46 7.11
C SER A 147 7.66 -6.68 5.60
N LEU A 148 8.26 -5.81 4.77
CA LEU A 148 8.24 -5.93 3.30
C LEU A 148 8.74 -7.29 2.79
N LYS A 149 9.39 -8.08 3.67
CA LYS A 149 9.80 -9.46 3.42
C LYS A 149 8.64 -10.42 3.18
N SER A 150 7.44 -10.15 3.71
CA SER A 150 6.26 -11.01 3.50
C SER A 150 5.63 -10.86 2.11
N PHE A 151 6.00 -9.80 1.37
CA PHE A 151 5.52 -9.53 0.01
C PHE A 151 6.35 -10.17 -1.10
N GLY A 152 7.33 -11.03 -0.74
CA GLY A 152 8.19 -11.70 -1.73
C GLY A 152 9.21 -10.77 -2.40
N ILE A 153 9.47 -9.59 -1.81
CA ILE A 153 10.46 -8.64 -2.31
C ILE A 153 11.85 -9.11 -1.86
N SER A 154 12.73 -9.34 -2.83
CA SER A 154 14.12 -9.77 -2.59
C SER A 154 14.92 -8.72 -1.84
N ASP A 155 15.86 -9.15 -0.98
CA ASP A 155 16.78 -8.28 -0.24
C ASP A 155 17.61 -7.37 -1.18
N VAL A 156 17.84 -7.80 -2.43
CA VAL A 156 18.49 -6.98 -3.48
C VAL A 156 17.62 -5.78 -3.86
N CYS A 157 16.31 -5.97 -4.02
CA CYS A 157 15.38 -4.90 -4.37
C CYS A 157 15.21 -3.92 -3.19
N LEU A 158 15.22 -4.42 -1.95
CA LEU A 158 15.19 -3.56 -0.76
C LEU A 158 16.45 -2.70 -0.64
N ALA A 159 17.63 -3.25 -0.97
CA ALA A 159 18.89 -2.50 -0.99
C ALA A 159 18.89 -1.41 -2.07
N THR A 160 18.30 -1.66 -3.24
CA THR A 160 18.16 -0.65 -4.30
C THR A 160 17.25 0.49 -3.86
N ILE A 161 16.11 0.19 -3.22
CA ILE A 161 15.19 1.22 -2.70
C ILE A 161 15.86 2.07 -1.61
N ALA A 162 16.58 1.42 -0.69
CA ALA A 162 17.31 2.12 0.37
C ALA A 162 18.43 3.01 -0.20
N SER A 163 19.20 2.51 -1.17
CA SER A 163 20.26 3.29 -1.82
C SER A 163 19.73 4.49 -2.59
N GLN A 164 18.54 4.39 -3.20
CA GLN A 164 17.93 5.49 -3.95
C GLN A 164 17.45 6.61 -3.00
N ALA A 165 16.96 6.26 -1.81
CA ALA A 165 16.52 7.23 -0.80
C ALA A 165 17.68 8.07 -0.23
N ASP A 166 18.89 7.52 -0.15
CA ASP A 166 20.07 8.28 0.32
C ASP A 166 20.54 9.34 -0.69
N PHE A 167 20.35 9.14 -2.00
CA PHE A 167 20.74 10.13 -3.02
C PHE A 167 19.88 11.39 -3.00
N ASP A 168 18.62 11.30 -2.55
CA ASP A 168 17.73 12.46 -2.47
C ASP A 168 18.04 13.38 -1.27
N PHE A 169 18.83 12.92 -0.29
CA PHE A 169 19.24 13.73 0.87
C PHE A 169 20.55 14.51 0.65
N GLU A 170 21.41 14.13 -0.29
CA GLU A 170 22.69 14.82 -0.55
C GLU A 170 22.58 16.00 -1.54
N MET A 171 21.47 16.15 -2.26
CA MET A 171 21.27 17.22 -3.26
C MET A 171 20.64 18.51 -2.71
N HIS A 172 20.68 18.75 -1.40
CA HIS A 172 20.14 19.96 -0.78
C HIS A 172 21.04 20.54 0.34
N GLU A 173 22.26 20.96 -0.02
CA GLU A 173 23.03 21.91 0.81
C GLU A 173 23.01 23.31 0.17
N PRO A 174 22.36 24.33 0.76
CA PRO A 174 22.30 25.67 0.18
C PRO A 174 23.53 26.51 0.56
N TYR A 175 24.29 26.94 -0.44
CA TYR A 175 25.33 27.96 -0.25
C TYR A 175 24.70 29.31 0.15
N HIS A 176 24.93 29.74 1.38
CA HIS A 176 24.67 31.10 1.85
C HIS A 176 25.70 32.08 1.25
N GLN A 177 25.25 33.07 0.49
CA GLN A 177 26.06 34.21 0.05
C GLN A 177 25.69 35.45 0.88
N SER A 178 26.65 35.93 1.66
CA SER A 178 26.54 37.17 2.46
C SER A 178 26.81 38.42 1.60
N PRO A 179 26.24 39.58 1.95
CA PRO A 179 26.33 40.79 1.13
C PRO A 179 27.57 41.64 1.46
N GLN A 180 28.09 42.33 0.44
CA GLN A 180 28.76 43.62 0.55
C GLN A 180 28.17 44.58 -0.47
#